data_AF-A0A7S2BX41-F1
#
_entry.id   AF-A0A7S2BX41-F1
#
_cell.length_a   1.000
_cell.length_b   1.000
_cell.length_c   1.000
_cell.angle_alpha   90.00
_cell.angle_beta   90.00
_cell.angle_gamma   90.00
#
_symmetry.space_group_name_H-M   'P 1'
#
loop_
_entity.id
_entity.type
_entity.pdbx_description
1 polymer ?
#
loop_
_entity_poly.entity_id
_entity_poly.type
_entity_poly.pdbx_seq_one_letter_code
_entity_poly.pdbx_strand_id
1 'polypeptide(L)'
;GSGGSGGDATPLQLSLRSDDEHHDSGTRRRQGAAVLATALRLVSKAQGDCGKSEGLPELFHVITAALSRSRALLVASPSESSCPLGALYTSVVGALEAESNRSLKVRRPICWRQEKKKALVSLVPKFDDHYTVKKDSTLTREAATEKRLKREVKREKRGAERELRRDSEFLAREQLDEKNRANEERRQVRQKNLAWMEEEAGKHNQQVRMGKSFLTGGGSSIKKSAASVLLTGKRGSKR
;
A
#
# COMPACT_ATOMS: atom_id res chain seq x y z
N GLY A 1 4.27 26.98 -66.66
CA GLY A 1 5.09 28.14 -67.04
C GLY A 1 6.26 28.23 -66.10
N SER A 2 7.46 28.49 -66.66
CA SER A 2 8.70 29.02 -66.03
C SER A 2 9.23 28.25 -64.81
N GLY A 3 10.35 27.52 -64.92
CA GLY A 3 11.71 28.10 -65.03
C GLY A 3 12.19 28.45 -63.61
N GLY A 4 13.20 27.83 -63.01
CA GLY A 4 14.53 27.53 -63.51
C GLY A 4 15.51 28.43 -62.77
N SER A 5 16.26 27.90 -61.80
CA SER A 5 17.61 28.39 -61.43
C SER A 5 18.25 27.39 -60.46
N GLY A 6 19.10 26.53 -61.03
CA GLY A 6 20.04 25.74 -60.25
C GLY A 6 21.02 26.68 -59.54
N GLY A 7 21.18 26.48 -58.24
CA GLY A 7 22.29 27.06 -57.51
C GLY A 7 23.55 26.28 -57.84
N ASP A 8 24.43 26.88 -58.62
CA ASP A 8 25.77 26.37 -58.90
C ASP A 8 26.53 26.18 -57.58
N ALA A 9 26.64 24.92 -57.14
CA ALA A 9 27.62 24.51 -56.15
C ALA A 9 28.99 24.61 -56.83
N THR A 10 29.68 25.74 -56.63
CA THR A 10 31.08 25.89 -56.98
C THR A 10 31.89 24.88 -56.15
N PRO A 11 32.55 23.89 -56.75
CA PRO A 11 33.52 23.09 -56.02
C PRO A 11 34.70 24.02 -55.71
N LEU A 12 35.05 24.17 -54.43
CA LEU A 12 36.31 24.76 -54.01
C LEU A 12 37.44 23.88 -54.56
N GLN A 13 37.88 24.19 -55.79
CA GLN A 13 39.11 23.65 -56.36
C GLN A 13 40.26 24.17 -55.50
N LEU A 14 40.78 23.31 -54.64
CA LEU A 14 42.15 23.41 -54.15
C LEU A 14 43.07 23.28 -55.37
N SER A 15 43.35 24.41 -56.01
CA SER A 15 44.37 24.51 -57.05
C SER A 15 45.72 24.30 -56.39
N LEU A 16 46.21 23.06 -56.37
CA LEU A 16 47.65 22.83 -56.39
C LEU A 16 48.14 23.44 -57.70
N ARG A 17 48.66 24.68 -57.63
CA ARG A 17 49.46 25.26 -58.70
C ARG A 17 50.65 24.33 -58.91
N SER A 18 50.66 23.66 -60.05
CA SER A 18 51.83 23.00 -60.60
C SER A 18 52.82 24.12 -60.99
N ASP A 19 53.68 24.50 -60.06
CA ASP A 19 54.86 25.30 -60.42
C ASP A 19 55.86 24.34 -61.07
N ASP A 20 55.76 24.21 -62.40
CA ASP A 20 56.78 23.62 -63.25
C ASP A 20 57.99 24.56 -63.29
N GLU A 21 58.89 24.41 -62.32
CA GLU A 21 60.24 24.97 -62.35
C GLU A 21 61.22 23.84 -62.03
N HIS A 22 62.31 23.74 -62.80
CA HIS A 22 63.32 22.69 -62.70
C HIS A 22 63.97 22.63 -61.30
N HIS A 23 63.35 21.88 -60.39
CA HIS A 23 63.87 21.64 -59.05
C HIS A 23 64.87 20.49 -59.08
N ASP A 24 66.16 20.85 -58.97
CA ASP A 24 67.25 19.93 -58.64
C ASP A 24 66.83 18.96 -57.51
N SER A 25 67.17 17.68 -57.61
CA SER A 25 66.71 16.63 -56.68
C SER A 25 67.00 16.97 -55.20
N GLY A 26 68.00 17.82 -54.95
CA GLY A 26 68.34 18.38 -53.65
C GLY A 26 67.35 19.43 -53.12
N THR A 27 66.73 20.26 -53.96
CA THR A 27 65.77 21.30 -53.52
C THR A 27 64.44 20.69 -53.09
N ARG A 28 63.94 19.66 -53.80
CA ARG A 28 62.74 18.89 -53.40
C ARG A 28 62.93 18.19 -52.05
N ARG A 29 64.11 17.60 -51.81
CA ARG A 29 64.43 16.98 -50.50
C ARG A 29 64.47 18.00 -49.37
N ARG A 30 65.02 19.20 -49.62
CA ARG A 30 65.06 20.29 -48.63
C ARG A 30 63.66 20.86 -48.33
N GLN A 31 62.83 21.05 -49.35
CA GLN A 31 61.44 21.48 -49.18
C GLN A 31 60.62 20.43 -48.42
N GLY A 32 60.76 19.15 -48.76
CA GLY A 32 60.12 18.05 -48.03
C GLY A 32 60.55 17.97 -46.56
N ALA A 33 61.85 18.14 -46.28
CA ALA A 33 62.37 18.20 -44.91
C ALA A 33 61.84 19.42 -44.13
N ALA A 34 61.70 20.58 -44.79
CA ALA A 34 61.11 21.77 -44.19
C ALA A 34 59.63 21.58 -43.84
N VAL A 35 58.83 21.01 -44.75
CA VAL A 35 57.42 20.68 -44.50
C VAL A 35 57.30 19.70 -43.34
N LEU A 36 58.11 18.64 -43.31
CA LEU A 36 58.11 17.67 -42.22
C LEU A 36 58.50 18.32 -40.87
N ALA A 37 59.50 19.20 -40.86
CA ALA A 37 59.88 19.94 -39.66
C ALA A 37 58.74 20.85 -39.15
N THR A 38 58.01 21.52 -40.05
CA THR A 38 56.84 22.33 -39.65
C THR A 38 55.71 21.47 -39.10
N ALA A 39 55.43 20.31 -39.72
CA ALA A 39 54.44 19.35 -39.23
C ALA A 39 54.79 18.82 -37.83
N LEU A 40 56.06 18.47 -37.58
CA LEU A 40 56.52 18.05 -36.25
C LEU A 40 56.36 19.15 -35.19
N ARG A 41 56.63 20.41 -35.54
CA ARG A 41 56.40 21.56 -34.64
C ARG A 41 54.92 21.79 -34.37
N LEU A 42 54.06 21.62 -35.37
CA LEU A 42 52.61 21.70 -35.20
C LEU A 42 52.10 20.60 -34.26
N VAL A 43 52.61 19.37 -34.40
CA VAL A 43 52.27 18.24 -33.51
C VAL A 43 52.75 18.53 -32.08
N SER A 44 53.95 19.08 -31.90
CA SER A 44 54.45 19.48 -30.57
C SER A 44 53.60 20.59 -29.94
N LYS A 45 53.13 21.57 -30.72
CA LYS A 45 52.24 22.62 -30.23
C LYS A 45 50.86 22.07 -29.86
N ALA A 46 50.28 21.23 -30.72
CA ALA A 46 49.01 20.57 -30.48
C ALA A 46 49.06 19.67 -29.23
N GLN A 47 50.20 19.02 -28.97
CA GLN A 47 50.40 18.24 -27.74
C GLN A 47 50.25 19.09 -26.47
N GLY A 48 50.73 20.34 -26.48
CA GLY A 48 50.54 21.28 -25.36
C GLY A 48 49.08 21.71 -25.17
N ASP A 49 48.38 22.00 -26.27
CA ASP A 49 46.99 22.48 -26.24
C ASP A 49 45.99 21.38 -25.88
N CYS A 50 46.25 20.15 -26.33
CA CYS A 50 45.32 19.03 -26.19
C CYS A 50 45.38 18.34 -24.81
N GLY A 51 46.35 18.65 -23.94
CA GLY A 51 46.61 17.98 -22.65
C GLY A 51 45.47 17.91 -21.61
N LYS A 52 44.28 18.46 -21.92
CA LYS A 52 43.09 18.46 -21.07
C LYS A 52 42.04 17.42 -21.48
N SER A 53 42.20 16.77 -22.64
CA SER A 53 41.22 15.79 -23.15
C SER A 53 41.46 14.39 -22.59
N GLU A 54 40.39 13.66 -22.28
CA GLU A 54 40.47 12.28 -21.77
C GLU A 54 40.79 11.25 -22.87
N GLY A 55 40.62 11.62 -24.14
CA GLY A 55 40.83 10.75 -25.32
C GLY A 55 42.22 10.83 -25.95
N LEU A 56 43.16 11.56 -25.34
CA LEU A 56 44.52 11.77 -25.87
C LEU A 56 45.34 10.51 -26.14
N PRO A 57 45.37 9.49 -25.26
CA PRO A 57 46.25 8.35 -25.48
C PRO A 57 45.90 7.60 -26.77
N GLU A 58 44.62 7.56 -27.15
CA GLU A 58 44.18 6.90 -28.38
C GLU A 58 44.58 7.69 -29.64
N LEU A 59 44.49 9.03 -29.59
CA LEU A 59 44.88 9.91 -30.69
C LEU A 59 46.42 9.87 -30.90
N PHE A 60 47.17 9.98 -29.81
CA PHE A 60 48.62 10.03 -29.87
C PHE A 60 49.23 8.67 -30.16
N HIS A 61 48.59 7.55 -29.82
CA HIS A 61 49.07 6.22 -30.22
C HIS A 61 49.17 6.06 -31.75
N VAL A 62 48.17 6.55 -32.50
CA VAL A 62 48.19 6.50 -33.97
C VAL A 62 49.28 7.41 -34.52
N ILE A 63 49.43 8.61 -33.95
CA ILE A 63 50.42 9.59 -34.38
C ILE A 63 51.85 9.10 -34.08
N THR A 64 52.13 8.56 -32.88
CA THR A 64 53.45 8.02 -32.53
C THR A 64 53.81 6.80 -33.38
N ALA A 65 52.84 5.95 -33.74
CA ALA A 65 53.06 4.82 -34.65
C ALA A 65 53.34 5.25 -36.10
N ALA A 66 52.61 6.24 -36.61
CA ALA A 66 52.88 6.82 -37.93
C ALA A 66 54.26 7.49 -37.94
N LEU A 67 54.59 8.18 -36.84
CA LEU A 67 55.87 8.80 -36.67
C LEU A 67 57.00 7.75 -36.63
N SER A 68 57.02 6.82 -35.68
CA SER A 68 58.07 5.79 -35.57
C SER A 68 58.35 5.05 -36.90
N ARG A 69 57.32 4.77 -37.70
CA ARG A 69 57.46 4.23 -39.07
C ARG A 69 58.19 5.18 -40.02
N SER A 70 57.79 6.45 -40.09
CA SER A 70 58.47 7.43 -40.95
C SER A 70 59.94 7.65 -40.53
N ARG A 71 60.25 7.55 -39.24
CA ARG A 71 61.64 7.57 -38.76
C ARG A 71 62.45 6.36 -39.20
N ALA A 72 61.88 5.16 -39.13
CA ALA A 72 62.56 3.94 -39.55
C ALA A 72 62.96 3.99 -41.04
N LEU A 73 62.10 4.59 -41.88
CA LEU A 73 62.39 4.82 -43.30
C LEU A 73 63.52 5.85 -43.52
N LEU A 74 63.64 6.85 -42.63
CA LEU A 74 64.71 7.85 -42.68
C LEU A 74 66.05 7.31 -42.19
N VAL A 75 66.06 6.43 -41.18
CA VAL A 75 67.29 5.85 -40.58
C VAL A 75 67.97 4.83 -41.49
N ALA A 76 67.26 4.26 -42.46
CA ALA A 76 67.85 3.39 -43.48
C ALA A 76 68.85 4.12 -44.42
N SER A 77 68.92 5.47 -44.35
CA SER A 77 69.94 6.29 -45.01
C SER A 77 71.11 6.59 -44.05
N PRO A 78 72.32 6.06 -44.29
CA PRO A 78 73.43 6.15 -43.34
C PRO A 78 74.05 7.56 -43.17
N SER A 79 73.69 8.54 -44.00
CA SER A 79 74.30 9.89 -44.01
C SER A 79 73.50 10.98 -43.26
N GLU A 80 72.30 10.69 -42.78
CA GLU A 80 71.37 11.71 -42.21
C GLU A 80 71.12 11.54 -40.70
N SER A 81 71.80 10.60 -40.04
CA SER A 81 71.65 10.29 -38.60
C SER A 81 72.09 11.42 -37.65
N SER A 82 72.84 12.41 -38.15
CA SER A 82 73.25 13.64 -37.44
C SER A 82 72.36 14.86 -37.78
N CYS A 83 71.24 14.69 -38.48
CA CYS A 83 70.44 15.82 -38.93
C CYS A 83 69.59 16.44 -37.78
N PRO A 84 69.38 17.77 -37.79
CA PRO A 84 68.53 18.45 -36.80
C PRO A 84 67.09 17.93 -36.81
N LEU A 85 66.63 17.34 -37.91
CA LEU A 85 65.31 16.74 -38.04
C LEU A 85 65.16 15.46 -37.20
N GLY A 86 66.20 14.64 -37.09
CA GLY A 86 66.21 13.44 -36.26
C GLY A 86 66.17 13.74 -34.76
N ALA A 87 66.81 14.85 -34.34
CA ALA A 87 66.72 15.36 -32.98
C ALA A 87 65.30 15.89 -32.66
N LEU A 88 64.67 16.62 -33.59
CA LEU A 88 63.27 17.03 -33.44
C LEU A 88 62.34 15.80 -33.36
N TYR A 89 62.64 14.77 -34.13
CA TYR A 89 61.89 13.51 -34.14
C TYR A 89 61.85 12.84 -32.76
N THR A 90 63.04 12.60 -32.21
CA THR A 90 63.21 11.95 -30.90
C THR A 90 62.55 12.76 -29.80
N SER A 91 62.70 14.09 -29.85
CA SER A 91 62.07 15.00 -28.90
C SER A 91 60.54 14.95 -28.96
N VAL A 92 59.94 14.97 -30.15
CA VAL A 92 58.47 14.96 -30.31
C VAL A 92 57.88 13.60 -29.90
N VAL A 93 58.51 12.49 -30.33
CA VAL A 93 58.05 11.15 -29.94
C VAL A 93 58.17 10.95 -28.42
N GLY A 94 59.30 11.36 -27.82
CA GLY A 94 59.48 11.29 -26.36
C GLY A 94 58.47 12.14 -25.59
N ALA A 95 58.14 13.34 -26.08
CA ALA A 95 57.11 14.20 -25.48
C ALA A 95 55.69 13.59 -25.57
N LEU A 96 55.35 12.99 -26.71
CA LEU A 96 54.06 12.32 -26.92
C LEU A 96 53.92 11.06 -26.04
N GLU A 97 54.98 10.25 -25.92
CA GLU A 97 55.01 9.07 -25.05
C GLU A 97 54.92 9.46 -23.57
N ALA A 98 55.62 10.52 -23.15
CA ALA A 98 55.54 11.04 -21.78
C ALA A 98 54.12 11.52 -21.44
N GLU A 99 53.49 12.30 -22.33
CA GLU A 99 52.14 12.81 -22.12
C GLU A 99 51.07 11.71 -22.20
N SER A 100 51.25 10.71 -23.07
CA SER A 100 50.39 9.52 -23.14
C SER A 100 50.46 8.72 -21.83
N ASN A 101 51.67 8.46 -21.32
CA ASN A 101 51.87 7.76 -20.05
C ASN A 101 51.31 8.55 -18.85
N ARG A 102 51.44 9.89 -18.86
CA ARG A 102 50.82 10.76 -17.87
C ARG A 102 49.29 10.67 -17.92
N SER A 103 48.72 10.74 -19.12
CA SER A 103 47.28 10.66 -19.33
C SER A 103 46.72 9.31 -18.87
N LEU A 104 47.40 8.21 -19.17
CA LEU A 104 47.03 6.86 -18.73
C LEU A 104 47.04 6.71 -17.21
N LYS A 105 48.00 7.33 -16.50
CA LYS A 105 48.08 7.31 -15.03
C LYS A 105 46.94 8.09 -14.36
N VAL A 106 46.42 9.13 -15.01
CA VAL A 106 45.35 10.00 -14.48
C VAL A 106 43.96 9.52 -14.90
N ARG A 107 43.85 8.72 -15.97
CA ARG A 107 42.60 8.27 -16.57
C ARG A 107 41.72 7.53 -15.56
N ARG A 108 40.46 7.94 -15.47
CA ARG A 108 39.41 7.29 -14.65
C ARG A 108 38.35 6.69 -15.57
N PRO A 109 37.70 5.59 -15.16
CA PRO A 109 36.56 5.06 -15.90
C PRO A 109 35.43 6.07 -15.90
N ILE A 110 34.74 6.18 -17.03
CA ILE A 110 33.63 7.09 -17.22
C ILE A 110 32.44 6.67 -16.34
N CYS A 111 31.87 7.64 -15.62
CA CYS A 111 30.72 7.44 -14.74
C CYS A 111 29.56 8.37 -15.12
N TRP A 112 28.98 8.20 -16.32
CA TRP A 112 27.91 9.07 -16.84
C TRP A 112 26.58 8.94 -16.08
N ARG A 113 26.30 7.77 -15.49
CA ARG A 113 25.04 7.47 -14.79
C ARG A 113 25.19 7.54 -13.28
N GLN A 114 25.79 8.62 -12.77
CA GLN A 114 25.79 8.91 -11.34
C GLN A 114 24.66 9.88 -11.03
N GLU A 115 23.51 9.34 -10.64
CA GLU A 115 22.36 10.11 -10.19
C GLU A 115 22.31 10.17 -8.67
N LYS A 116 21.96 11.34 -8.12
CA LYS A 116 21.67 11.48 -6.69
C LYS A 116 20.30 10.85 -6.40
N LYS A 117 20.24 9.92 -5.46
CA LYS A 117 18.98 9.30 -5.03
C LYS A 117 18.03 10.38 -4.48
N LYS A 118 16.79 10.40 -4.96
CA LYS A 118 15.76 11.32 -4.47
C LYS A 118 15.33 10.91 -3.06
N ALA A 119 15.14 11.89 -2.18
CA ALA A 119 14.63 11.64 -0.83
C ALA A 119 13.16 11.19 -0.88
N LEU A 120 12.74 10.42 0.14
CA LEU A 120 11.34 10.04 0.31
C LEU A 120 10.51 11.28 0.66
N VAL A 121 9.26 11.31 0.19
CA VAL A 121 8.32 12.38 0.54
C VAL A 121 7.91 12.22 2.00
N SER A 122 8.19 13.22 2.83
CA SER A 122 7.72 13.28 4.21
C SER A 122 6.25 13.70 4.26
N LEU A 123 5.39 12.86 4.83
CA LEU A 123 3.97 13.19 5.06
C LEU A 123 3.79 13.80 6.44
N VAL A 124 2.92 14.81 6.53
CA VAL A 124 2.57 15.45 7.80
C VAL A 124 1.50 14.60 8.50
N PRO A 125 1.70 14.22 9.78
CA PRO A 125 0.69 13.46 10.53
C PRO A 125 -0.57 14.31 10.75
N LYS A 126 -1.74 13.67 10.65
CA LYS A 126 -3.02 14.30 10.94
C LYS A 126 -3.40 14.04 12.40
N PHE A 127 -3.29 15.05 13.24
CA PHE A 127 -3.73 15.03 14.63
C PHE A 127 -4.44 16.35 14.98
N ASP A 128 -5.24 16.35 16.04
CA ASP A 128 -5.85 17.57 16.58
C ASP A 128 -4.97 18.12 17.71
N ASP A 129 -4.59 19.40 17.64
CA ASP A 129 -3.79 20.07 18.68
C ASP A 129 -4.50 20.09 20.05
N HIS A 130 -5.83 20.12 20.03
CA HIS A 130 -6.69 20.11 21.21
C HIS A 130 -7.48 18.81 21.30
N TYR A 131 -6.77 17.68 21.37
CA TYR A 131 -7.40 16.38 21.49
C TYR A 131 -8.26 16.27 22.75
N THR A 132 -9.53 15.88 22.57
CA THR A 132 -10.42 15.52 23.67
C THR A 132 -10.82 14.07 23.55
N VAL A 133 -10.91 13.34 24.68
CA VAL A 133 -11.29 11.91 24.73
C VAL A 133 -12.78 11.68 24.39
N LYS A 134 -13.46 12.69 23.83
CA LYS A 134 -14.87 12.58 23.43
C LYS A 134 -14.96 11.86 22.08
N LYS A 135 -15.85 10.87 22.00
CA LYS A 135 -16.03 10.01 20.81
C LYS A 135 -16.34 10.75 19.50
N ASP A 136 -16.99 11.91 19.57
CA ASP A 136 -17.48 12.64 18.38
C ASP A 136 -16.79 14.01 18.22
N SER A 137 -15.52 14.14 18.64
CA SER A 137 -14.76 15.41 18.60
C SER A 137 -14.49 15.93 17.18
N THR A 138 -14.24 15.02 16.23
CA THR A 138 -13.90 15.36 14.82
C THR A 138 -15.13 15.56 13.93
N LEU A 139 -16.34 15.39 14.49
CA LEU A 139 -17.57 15.44 13.73
C LEU A 139 -18.12 16.87 13.67
N THR A 140 -18.78 17.22 12.56
CA THR A 140 -19.47 18.52 12.46
C THR A 140 -20.54 18.66 13.54
N ARG A 141 -20.83 19.91 13.94
CA ARG A 141 -21.79 20.20 15.02
C ARG A 141 -23.13 19.52 14.82
N GLU A 142 -23.69 19.58 13.62
CA GLU A 142 -25.00 18.99 13.28
C GLU A 142 -24.98 17.47 13.45
N ALA A 143 -24.01 16.78 12.84
CA ALA A 143 -23.90 15.33 12.94
C ALA A 143 -23.59 14.87 14.38
N ALA A 144 -22.87 15.67 15.16
CA ALA A 144 -22.65 15.41 16.59
C ALA A 144 -23.96 15.54 17.38
N THR A 145 -24.77 16.57 17.11
CA THR A 145 -26.08 16.76 17.75
C THR A 145 -27.05 15.65 17.40
N GLU A 146 -27.12 15.21 16.14
CA GLU A 146 -27.98 14.10 15.74
C GLU A 146 -27.61 12.79 16.44
N LYS A 147 -26.31 12.46 16.51
CA LYS A 147 -25.85 11.25 17.20
C LYS A 147 -26.16 11.32 18.69
N ARG A 148 -26.01 12.49 19.31
CA ARG A 148 -26.40 12.72 20.72
C ARG A 148 -27.89 12.43 20.91
N LEU A 149 -28.76 13.04 20.10
CA LEU A 149 -30.21 12.87 20.19
C LEU A 149 -30.62 11.40 19.98
N LYS A 150 -30.05 10.72 18.98
CA LYS A 150 -30.31 9.29 18.73
C LYS A 150 -29.94 8.41 19.92
N ARG A 151 -28.84 8.71 20.63
CA ARG A 151 -28.42 7.98 21.84
C ARG A 151 -29.36 8.23 23.00
N GLU A 152 -29.79 9.47 23.17
CA GLU A 152 -30.73 9.89 24.22
C GLU A 152 -32.09 9.20 24.03
N VAL A 153 -32.69 9.30 22.84
CA VAL A 153 -33.93 8.58 22.50
C VAL A 153 -33.83 7.09 22.77
N LYS A 154 -32.71 6.44 22.40
CA LYS A 154 -32.51 5.01 22.66
C LYS A 154 -32.37 4.69 24.15
N ARG A 155 -31.76 5.59 24.94
CA ARG A 155 -31.60 5.43 26.38
C ARG A 155 -32.94 5.58 27.08
N GLU A 156 -33.69 6.63 26.76
CA GLU A 156 -35.01 6.90 27.32
C GLU A 156 -36.00 5.80 26.97
N LYS A 157 -36.07 5.38 25.69
CA LYS A 157 -36.93 4.28 25.26
C LYS A 157 -36.67 2.99 26.05
N ARG A 158 -35.39 2.65 26.26
CA ARG A 158 -35.01 1.47 27.06
C ARG A 158 -35.27 1.65 28.55
N GLY A 159 -35.20 2.88 29.07
CA GLY A 159 -35.60 3.23 30.43
C GLY A 159 -37.07 2.96 30.64
N ALA A 160 -37.91 3.60 29.82
CA ALA A 160 -39.36 3.44 29.84
C ALA A 160 -39.80 1.98 29.69
N GLU A 161 -39.19 1.23 28.75
CA GLU A 161 -39.49 -0.19 28.57
C GLU A 161 -39.18 -1.04 29.83
N ARG A 162 -38.12 -0.73 30.57
CA ARG A 162 -37.79 -1.43 31.82
C ARG A 162 -38.76 -1.08 32.93
N GLU A 163 -39.23 0.16 33.00
CA GLU A 163 -40.23 0.57 33.99
C GLU A 163 -41.58 -0.09 33.71
N LEU A 164 -42.05 -0.05 32.46
CA LEU A 164 -43.27 -0.75 32.05
C LEU A 164 -43.23 -2.25 32.37
N ARG A 165 -42.07 -2.90 32.21
CA ARG A 165 -41.90 -4.30 32.62
C ARG A 165 -42.07 -4.48 34.13
N ARG A 166 -41.42 -3.64 34.95
CA ARG A 166 -41.56 -3.71 36.42
C ARG A 166 -42.99 -3.46 36.87
N ASP A 167 -43.67 -2.48 36.27
CA ASP A 167 -45.06 -2.17 36.58
C ASP A 167 -45.98 -3.33 36.20
N SER A 168 -45.73 -3.96 35.04
CA SER A 168 -46.49 -5.13 34.62
C SER A 168 -46.30 -6.32 35.55
N GLU A 169 -45.08 -6.55 36.05
CA GLU A 169 -44.78 -7.60 37.03
C GLU A 169 -45.45 -7.30 38.37
N PHE A 170 -45.45 -6.04 38.81
CA PHE A 170 -46.11 -5.60 40.04
C PHE A 170 -47.63 -5.84 39.97
N LEU A 171 -48.29 -5.36 38.90
CA LEU A 171 -49.72 -5.57 38.69
C LEU A 171 -50.08 -7.05 38.60
N ALA A 172 -49.23 -7.85 37.95
CA ALA A 172 -49.45 -9.29 37.86
C ALA A 172 -49.40 -9.97 39.24
N ARG A 173 -48.49 -9.56 40.12
CA ARG A 173 -48.41 -10.06 41.50
C ARG A 173 -49.65 -9.68 42.31
N GLU A 174 -50.02 -8.40 42.31
CA GLU A 174 -51.23 -7.91 43.00
C GLU A 174 -52.50 -8.64 42.53
N GLN A 175 -52.69 -8.79 41.22
CA GLN A 175 -53.83 -9.54 40.68
C GLN A 175 -53.83 -11.02 41.07
N LEU A 176 -52.66 -11.63 41.21
CA LEU A 176 -52.51 -13.02 41.64
C LEU A 176 -52.91 -13.15 43.11
N ASP A 177 -52.40 -12.25 43.97
CA ASP A 177 -52.69 -12.23 45.40
C ASP A 177 -54.19 -11.98 45.67
N GLU A 178 -54.82 -11.06 44.94
CA GLU A 178 -56.26 -10.81 45.03
C GLU A 178 -57.08 -12.05 44.62
N LYS A 179 -56.72 -12.70 43.51
CA LYS A 179 -57.38 -13.94 43.07
C LYS A 179 -57.20 -15.07 44.07
N ASN A 180 -56.00 -15.22 44.65
CA ASN A 180 -55.73 -16.22 45.67
C ASN A 180 -56.57 -15.99 46.91
N ARG A 181 -56.65 -14.74 47.38
CA ARG A 181 -57.48 -14.38 48.53
C ARG A 181 -58.95 -14.67 48.29
N ALA A 182 -59.51 -14.25 47.15
CA ALA A 182 -60.89 -14.52 46.78
C ALA A 182 -61.17 -16.04 46.65
N ASN A 183 -60.22 -16.81 46.12
CA ASN A 183 -60.34 -18.26 46.01
C ASN A 183 -60.29 -18.94 47.38
N GLU A 184 -59.44 -18.47 48.29
CA GLU A 184 -59.32 -18.98 49.65
C GLU A 184 -60.58 -18.68 50.46
N GLU A 185 -61.13 -17.46 50.38
CA GLU A 185 -62.42 -17.11 50.97
C GLU A 185 -63.54 -18.03 50.46
N ARG A 186 -63.62 -18.24 49.14
CA ARG A 186 -64.59 -19.18 48.54
C ARG A 186 -64.36 -20.63 49.00
N ARG A 187 -63.10 -21.05 49.18
CA ARG A 187 -62.73 -22.38 49.65
C ARG A 187 -63.18 -22.58 51.10
N GLN A 188 -62.94 -21.59 51.97
CA GLN A 188 -63.37 -21.63 53.36
C GLN A 188 -64.90 -21.69 53.48
N VAL A 189 -65.62 -20.90 52.68
CA VAL A 189 -67.10 -20.98 52.64
C VAL A 189 -67.56 -22.37 52.19
N ARG A 190 -66.98 -22.93 51.11
CA ARG A 190 -67.30 -24.30 50.68
C ARG A 190 -67.00 -25.34 51.75
N GLN A 191 -65.86 -25.22 52.43
CA GLN A 191 -65.47 -26.15 53.49
C GLN A 191 -66.43 -26.08 54.68
N LYS A 192 -66.85 -24.88 55.09
CA LYS A 192 -67.87 -24.70 56.13
C LYS A 192 -69.21 -25.34 55.74
N ASN A 193 -69.65 -25.13 54.50
CA ASN A 193 -70.89 -25.72 53.99
C ASN A 193 -70.81 -27.26 53.94
N LEU A 194 -69.68 -27.82 53.51
CA LEU A 194 -69.44 -29.27 53.51
C LEU A 194 -69.43 -29.83 54.93
N ALA A 195 -68.71 -29.20 55.85
CA ALA A 195 -68.67 -29.61 57.25
C ALA A 195 -70.07 -29.58 57.90
N TRP A 196 -70.88 -28.55 57.61
CA TRP A 196 -72.26 -28.48 58.06
C TRP A 196 -73.12 -29.62 57.48
N MET A 197 -73.01 -29.93 56.18
CA MET A 197 -73.71 -31.07 55.57
C MET A 197 -73.27 -32.41 56.16
N GLU A 198 -71.98 -32.59 56.46
CA GLU A 198 -71.46 -33.80 57.12
C GLU A 198 -72.02 -33.96 58.53
N GLU A 199 -72.11 -32.87 59.30
CA GLU A 199 -72.71 -32.87 60.64
C GLU A 199 -74.19 -33.26 60.59
N GLU A 200 -74.97 -32.70 59.65
CA GLU A 200 -76.37 -33.04 59.44
C GLU A 200 -76.55 -34.50 59.00
N ALA A 201 -75.71 -35.00 58.10
CA ALA A 201 -75.69 -36.41 57.72
C ALA A 201 -75.36 -37.32 58.92
N GLY A 202 -74.42 -36.89 59.79
CA GLY A 202 -74.09 -37.56 61.04
C GLY A 202 -75.26 -37.61 62.02
N LYS A 203 -75.95 -36.49 62.23
CA LYS A 203 -77.18 -36.41 63.05
C LYS A 203 -78.29 -37.29 62.50
N HIS A 204 -78.52 -37.25 61.18
CA HIS A 204 -79.49 -38.11 60.51
C HIS A 204 -79.16 -39.60 60.73
N ASN A 205 -77.89 -40.00 60.58
CA ASN A 205 -77.46 -41.37 60.86
C ASN A 205 -77.64 -41.76 62.35
N GLN A 206 -77.40 -40.85 63.29
CA GLN A 206 -77.69 -41.07 64.71
C GLN A 206 -79.20 -41.20 64.97
N GLN A 207 -80.03 -40.38 64.32
CA GLN A 207 -81.49 -40.43 64.42
C GLN A 207 -82.04 -41.74 63.86
N VAL A 208 -81.52 -42.22 62.74
CA VAL A 208 -81.83 -43.56 62.20
C VAL A 208 -81.46 -44.66 63.21
N ARG A 209 -80.33 -44.50 63.93
CA ARG A 209 -79.88 -45.49 64.94
C ARG A 209 -80.75 -45.49 66.21
N MET A 210 -81.16 -44.31 66.69
CA MET A 210 -81.97 -44.13 67.91
C MET A 210 -83.48 -44.30 67.65
N GLY A 211 -83.93 -44.05 66.42
CA GLY A 211 -85.32 -44.16 65.99
C GLY A 211 -85.75 -45.61 65.80
N LYS A 212 -86.49 -46.13 66.78
CA LYS A 212 -87.16 -47.41 66.66
C LYS A 212 -88.33 -47.26 65.65
N SER A 213 -88.12 -47.78 64.44
CA SER A 213 -89.13 -48.17 63.43
C SER A 213 -89.61 -47.19 62.34
N PHE A 214 -89.27 -45.89 62.30
CA PHE A 214 -89.89 -44.97 61.30
C PHE A 214 -88.96 -44.20 60.35
N LEU A 215 -87.63 -44.31 60.48
CA LEU A 215 -86.68 -43.75 59.49
C LEU A 215 -85.71 -44.84 59.02
N THR A 216 -85.90 -45.34 57.80
CA THR A 216 -85.00 -46.30 57.16
C THR A 216 -83.77 -45.56 56.65
N GLY A 217 -82.60 -45.90 57.21
CA GLY A 217 -81.32 -45.31 56.80
C GLY A 217 -80.99 -45.58 55.35
N GLY A 218 -81.09 -44.53 54.53
CA GLY A 218 -80.75 -44.53 53.11
C GLY A 218 -79.25 -44.65 52.88
N GLY A 219 -78.69 -45.83 53.12
CA GLY A 219 -77.52 -46.27 52.38
C GLY A 219 -77.94 -46.46 50.93
N SER A 220 -77.79 -45.44 50.09
CA SER A 220 -77.86 -45.62 48.65
C SER A 220 -76.64 -46.44 48.22
N SER A 221 -76.72 -47.76 48.37
CA SER A 221 -76.11 -48.65 47.40
C SER A 221 -76.80 -48.37 46.08
N ILE A 222 -76.33 -47.35 45.35
CA ILE A 222 -76.58 -47.26 43.93
C ILE A 222 -75.96 -48.55 43.38
N LYS A 223 -76.79 -49.56 43.14
CA LYS A 223 -76.40 -50.72 42.35
C LYS A 223 -75.88 -50.14 41.05
N LYS A 224 -74.56 -50.22 40.82
CA LYS A 224 -73.98 -49.90 39.52
C LYS A 224 -74.65 -50.86 38.53
N SER A 225 -75.64 -50.37 37.78
CA SER A 225 -76.07 -51.08 36.59
C SER A 225 -74.90 -51.05 35.62
N ALA A 226 -74.68 -52.18 34.93
CA ALA A 226 -73.56 -52.39 34.00
C ALA A 226 -73.50 -51.38 32.83
N ALA A 227 -74.45 -50.45 32.73
CA ALA A 227 -74.58 -49.48 31.65
C ALA A 227 -73.71 -48.21 31.78
N SER A 228 -73.11 -47.90 32.94
CA SER A 228 -72.36 -46.63 33.13
C SER A 228 -70.85 -46.71 32.82
N VAL A 229 -70.31 -47.90 32.54
CA VAL A 229 -68.89 -48.09 32.19
C VAL A 229 -68.55 -47.57 30.78
N LEU A 230 -69.54 -47.37 29.91
CA LEU A 230 -69.33 -46.98 28.51
C LEU A 230 -69.19 -45.48 28.24
N LEU A 231 -69.41 -44.59 29.22
CA LEU A 231 -69.38 -43.13 28.99
C LEU A 231 -68.16 -42.38 29.55
N THR A 232 -67.16 -43.08 30.09
CA THR A 232 -65.87 -42.46 30.43
C THR A 232 -64.89 -42.62 29.27
N GLY A 233 -65.26 -42.01 28.15
CA GLY A 233 -64.37 -41.78 27.02
C GLY A 233 -63.18 -40.92 27.44
N LYS A 234 -62.03 -41.57 27.50
CA LYS A 234 -60.69 -41.03 27.67
C LYS A 234 -60.43 -39.88 26.68
N ARG A 235 -60.71 -38.63 27.06
CA ARG A 235 -60.20 -37.45 26.36
C ARG A 235 -58.79 -37.16 26.89
N GLY A 236 -57.81 -37.71 26.16
CA GLY A 236 -56.41 -37.42 26.37
C GLY A 236 -56.15 -35.92 26.24
N SER A 237 -55.57 -35.37 27.30
CA SER A 237 -54.85 -34.10 27.31
C SER A 237 -53.64 -34.22 26.37
N LYS A 238 -53.68 -33.57 25.20
CA LYS A 238 -52.47 -33.33 24.41
C LYS A 238 -51.71 -32.18 25.07
N ARG A 239 -50.46 -32.48 25.42
CA ARG A 239 -49.38 -31.49 25.51
C ARG A 239 -49.05 -30.97 24.11
#